data_AF-A0A3R8JR94-F1
#
_entry.id   AF-A0A3R8JR94-F1
#
_cell.length_a   1.000
_cell.length_b   1.000
_cell.length_c   1.000
_cell.angle_alpha   90.00
_cell.angle_beta   90.00
_cell.angle_gamma   90.00
#
_symmetry.space_group_name_H-M   'P 1'
#
loop_
_entity.id
_entity.type
_entity.pdbx_description
1 polymer ?
#
loop_
_entity_poly.entity_id
_entity_poly.type
_entity_poly.pdbx_seq_one_letter_code
_entity_poly.pdbx_strand_id
1 'polypeptide(L)'
;MSKDIFPYSLLFRRSNMDLFFYDADYVKYLKAAEKTKRGFTRVPDVEYENERKMVCGAVLEMNGYKYYVPVSSYKKKQPNNL
;
A
#
# COMPACT_ATOMS: atom_id res chain seq x y z
N MET A 1 28.22 23.70 6.84
CA MET A 1 26.86 23.73 6.27
C MET A 1 26.45 22.29 6.04
N SER A 2 25.91 21.66 7.09
CA SER A 2 25.64 20.22 7.14
C SER A 2 24.33 19.94 6.41
N LYS A 3 24.30 18.86 5.63
CA LYS A 3 23.09 18.33 5.02
C LYS A 3 22.30 17.66 6.13
N ASP A 4 21.23 18.30 6.57
CA ASP A 4 20.28 17.70 7.51
C ASP A 4 19.62 16.49 6.85
N ILE A 5 20.16 15.33 7.18
CA ILE A 5 19.53 14.02 7.01
C ILE A 5 18.35 14.03 7.97
N PHE A 6 17.14 14.27 7.47
CA PHE A 6 15.92 14.05 8.24
C PHE A 6 15.84 12.55 8.58
N PRO A 7 15.97 12.14 9.85
CA PRO A 7 15.90 10.74 10.20
C PRO A 7 14.43 10.32 10.19
N TYR A 8 14.02 9.58 9.16
CA TYR A 8 12.72 8.89 9.10
C TYR A 8 12.55 7.78 10.16
N SER A 9 13.46 7.67 11.14
CA SER A 9 13.57 6.52 12.03
C SER A 9 12.78 6.60 13.33
N LEU A 10 11.91 7.61 13.56
CA LEU A 10 11.30 7.76 14.89
C LEU A 10 9.84 8.23 14.93
N LEU A 11 8.94 7.49 14.27
CA LEU A 11 7.49 7.52 14.59
C LEU A 11 6.81 6.15 14.37
N PHE A 12 7.48 5.03 14.71
CA PHE A 12 6.79 3.74 14.78
C PHE A 12 6.05 3.60 16.11
N ARG A 13 4.94 4.34 16.26
CA ARG A 13 3.91 3.99 17.24
C ARG A 13 3.47 2.57 16.91
N ARG A 14 3.56 1.62 17.85
CA ARG A 14 3.03 0.26 17.69
C ARG A 14 1.51 0.35 17.46
N SER A 15 1.11 0.53 16.22
CA SER A 15 -0.23 0.23 15.74
C SER A 15 -0.29 -1.26 15.51
N ASN A 16 -1.31 -1.93 16.07
CA ASN A 16 -1.68 -3.26 15.59
C ASN A 16 -1.94 -3.12 14.09
N MET A 17 -1.06 -3.69 13.27
CA MET A 17 -1.22 -3.73 11.82
C MET A 17 -2.24 -4.82 11.51
N ASP A 18 -3.46 -4.40 11.21
CA ASP A 18 -4.52 -5.32 10.84
C ASP A 18 -4.44 -5.65 9.34
N LEU A 19 -4.73 -6.91 9.01
CA LEU A 19 -4.88 -7.37 7.64
C LEU A 19 -6.36 -7.41 7.28
N PHE A 20 -6.70 -6.81 6.15
CA PHE A 20 -8.07 -6.78 5.64
C PHE A 20 -8.10 -6.80 4.11
N PHE A 21 -9.29 -6.88 3.54
CA PHE A 21 -9.51 -6.81 2.08
C PHE A 21 -10.23 -5.51 1.74
N TYR A 22 -9.84 -4.88 0.64
CA TYR A 22 -10.64 -3.80 0.07
C TYR A 22 -11.83 -4.35 -0.69
N ASP A 23 -12.91 -3.57 -0.66
CA ASP A 23 -14.01 -3.72 -1.61
C ASP A 23 -13.51 -3.52 -3.05
N ALA A 24 -13.90 -4.42 -3.95
CA ALA A 24 -13.50 -4.39 -5.35
C ALA A 24 -14.04 -3.16 -6.08
N ASP A 25 -15.27 -2.73 -5.75
CA ASP A 25 -15.88 -1.55 -6.34
C ASP A 25 -15.16 -0.27 -5.92
N TYR A 26 -14.71 -0.21 -4.67
CA TYR A 26 -13.89 0.91 -4.20
C TYR A 26 -12.56 0.99 -4.94
N VAL A 27 -11.90 -0.14 -5.18
CA VAL A 27 -10.64 -0.18 -5.93
C VAL A 27 -10.84 0.20 -7.40
N LYS A 28 -11.96 -0.23 -8.00
CA LYS A 28 -12.35 0.16 -9.36
C LYS A 28 -12.60 1.67 -9.47
N TYR A 29 -13.29 2.26 -8.49
CA TYR A 29 -13.48 3.70 -8.38
C TYR A 29 -12.14 4.44 -8.32
N LEU A 30 -11.21 4.02 -7.46
CA LEU A 30 -9.89 4.67 -7.32
C LEU A 30 -9.08 4.60 -8.63
N LYS A 31 -9.08 3.46 -9.31
CA LYS A 31 -8.44 3.30 -10.62
C LYS A 31 -9.02 4.23 -11.67
N ALA A 32 -10.34 4.32 -11.74
CA ALA A 32 -11.02 5.22 -12.68
C ALA A 32 -10.66 6.68 -12.39
N ALA A 33 -10.74 7.10 -11.13
CA ALA A 33 -10.40 8.45 -10.71
C ALA A 33 -8.94 8.82 -11.04
N GLU A 34 -7.98 7.91 -10.82
CA GLU A 34 -6.58 8.14 -11.15
C GLU A 34 -6.35 8.19 -12.67
N LYS A 35 -6.96 7.26 -13.43
CA LYS A 35 -6.89 7.25 -14.90
C LYS A 35 -7.48 8.53 -15.50
N THR A 36 -8.62 9.00 -15.02
CA THR A 36 -9.24 10.24 -15.50
C THR A 36 -8.33 11.44 -15.26
N LYS A 37 -7.60 11.49 -14.14
CA LYS A 37 -6.70 12.61 -13.81
C LYS A 37 -5.33 12.53 -14.47
N ARG A 38 -4.78 11.33 -14.67
CA ARG A 38 -3.36 11.13 -15.04
C ARG A 38 -3.15 10.35 -16.34
N GLY A 39 -4.18 9.74 -16.90
CA GLY A 39 -4.11 8.84 -18.06
C GLY A 39 -3.65 7.42 -17.75
N PHE A 40 -3.21 7.13 -16.53
CA PHE A 40 -2.79 5.80 -16.08
C PHE A 40 -3.07 5.59 -14.59
N THR A 41 -3.01 4.34 -14.12
CA THR A 41 -3.17 4.01 -12.70
C THR A 41 -2.01 3.20 -12.14
N ARG A 42 -1.69 3.45 -10.86
CA ARG A 42 -0.78 2.64 -10.03
C ARG A 42 -1.52 1.92 -8.91
N VAL A 43 -2.83 2.06 -8.82
CA VAL A 43 -3.65 1.30 -7.87
C VAL A 43 -3.59 -0.17 -8.28
N PRO A 44 -3.15 -1.08 -7.38
CA PRO A 44 -2.98 -2.50 -7.69
C PRO A 44 -4.33 -3.19 -7.95
N ASP A 45 -4.31 -4.34 -8.60
CA ASP A 45 -5.43 -5.28 -8.58
C ASP A 45 -5.57 -5.93 -7.21
N VAL A 46 -6.82 -6.08 -6.77
CA VAL A 46 -7.18 -6.71 -5.50
C VAL A 46 -7.93 -8.03 -5.69
N GLU A 47 -8.41 -8.29 -6.89
CA GLU A 47 -9.06 -9.54 -7.28
C GLU A 47 -8.28 -10.14 -8.45
N TYR A 48 -7.87 -11.38 -8.27
CA TYR A 48 -7.32 -12.27 -9.28
C TYR A 48 -8.24 -13.50 -9.36
N GLU A 49 -8.15 -14.27 -10.44
CA GLU A 49 -9.10 -15.36 -10.76
C GLU A 49 -9.44 -16.28 -9.57
N ASN A 50 -8.46 -16.61 -8.73
CA ASN A 50 -8.66 -17.49 -7.57
C ASN A 50 -8.21 -16.86 -6.23
N GLU A 51 -7.74 -15.61 -6.23
CA GLU A 51 -7.07 -15.01 -5.08
C GLU A 51 -7.47 -13.55 -4.88
N ARG A 52 -7.66 -13.14 -3.62
CA ARG A 52 -7.84 -11.73 -3.26
C ARG A 52 -6.58 -11.20 -2.58
N LYS A 53 -6.19 -9.98 -2.95
CA LYS A 53 -5.04 -9.31 -2.36
C LYS A 53 -5.40 -8.72 -1.02
N MET A 54 -4.72 -9.18 0.02
CA MET A 54 -4.81 -8.60 1.34
C MET A 54 -4.10 -7.26 1.39
N VAL A 55 -4.55 -6.39 2.27
CA VAL A 55 -3.97 -5.08 2.52
C VAL A 55 -3.68 -4.96 4.01
N CYS A 56 -2.57 -4.30 4.33
CA CYS A 56 -2.09 -4.08 5.68
C CYS A 56 -2.01 -2.58 5.98
N GLY A 57 -2.39 -2.18 7.19
CA GLY A 57 -2.18 -0.82 7.68
C GLY A 57 -3.10 -0.43 8.84
N ALA A 58 -3.23 0.85 9.18
CA ALA A 58 -2.66 2.01 8.50
C ALA A 58 -1.13 2.14 8.72
N VAL A 59 -0.37 2.25 7.62
CA VAL A 59 1.11 2.36 7.67
C VAL A 59 1.60 3.80 7.75
N LEU A 60 0.75 4.75 7.34
CA LEU A 60 1.05 6.17 7.28
C LEU A 60 -0.26 6.95 7.43
N GLU A 61 -0.23 7.98 8.25
CA GLU A 61 -1.33 8.93 8.38
C GLU A 61 -0.80 10.33 8.06
N MET A 62 -1.33 10.94 7.01
CA MET A 62 -0.92 12.26 6.56
C MET A 62 -2.12 13.03 6.02
N ASN A 63 -2.22 14.31 6.41
CA ASN A 63 -3.28 15.21 5.95
C ASN A 63 -4.71 14.67 6.20
N GLY A 64 -4.91 13.92 7.28
CA GLY A 64 -6.19 13.28 7.62
C GLY A 64 -6.50 11.99 6.83
N TYR A 65 -5.59 11.54 5.97
CA TYR A 65 -5.73 10.30 5.21
C TYR A 65 -4.89 9.19 5.81
N LYS A 66 -5.49 8.00 5.92
CA LYS A 66 -4.80 6.76 6.29
C LYS A 66 -4.40 6.00 5.02
N TYR A 67 -3.12 5.68 4.92
CA TYR A 67 -2.56 4.93 3.81
C TYR A 67 -2.33 3.48 4.21
N TYR A 68 -2.58 2.59 3.27
CA TYR A 68 -2.51 1.15 3.45
C TYR A 68 -1.73 0.53 2.29
N VAL A 69 -1.09 -0.61 2.56
CA VAL A 69 -0.16 -1.25 1.63
C VAL A 69 -0.68 -2.62 1.23
N PRO A 70 -0.79 -2.92 -0.08
CA PRO A 70 -1.16 -4.23 -0.55
C PRO A 70 -0.06 -5.25 -0.22
N VAL A 71 -0.44 -6.38 0.36
CA VAL A 71 0.48 -7.49 0.62
C VAL A 71 0.66 -8.30 -0.66
N SER A 72 1.90 -8.61 -1.00
CA SER A 72 2.23 -9.45 -2.17
C SER A 72 3.27 -10.49 -1.82
N SER A 73 3.02 -11.75 -2.16
CA SER A 73 4.01 -12.81 -2.09
C SER A 73 4.91 -12.79 -3.32
N TYR A 74 6.23 -12.86 -3.13
CA TYR A 74 7.16 -13.10 -4.22
C TYR A 74 7.28 -14.60 -4.50
N LYS A 75 6.92 -15.05 -5.71
CA LYS A 75 7.11 -16.44 -6.14
C LYS A 75 8.58 -16.76 -6.48
N LYS A 76 9.40 -15.74 -6.73
CA LYS A 76 10.82 -15.88 -7.07
C LYS A 76 11.65 -15.70 -5.81
N LYS A 77 12.43 -16.72 -5.42
CA LYS A 77 13.35 -16.65 -4.28
C LYS A 77 14.36 -15.52 -4.52
N GLN A 78 14.38 -14.55 -3.62
CA GLN A 78 15.43 -13.54 -3.55
C GLN A 78 16.42 -13.93 -2.44
N PRO A 79 17.70 -13.53 -2.52
CA PRO A 79 18.71 -13.92 -1.53
C PRO A 79 18.45 -13.40 -0.10
N ASN A 80 17.56 -12.42 0.04
CA ASN A 80 17.03 -11.90 1.30
C ASN A 80 15.83 -12.70 1.86
N ASN A 81 15.40 -13.75 1.16
CA ASN A 81 14.29 -14.64 1.53
C ASN A 81 14.79 -16.10 1.68
N LEU A 82 16.07 -16.24 2.06
CA LEU A 82 16.77 -17.47 2.43
C LEU A 82 16.71 -17.66 3.94
#